data_AF-A0A353GWX0-F1
#
_entry.id   AF-A0A353GWX0-F1
#
_cell.length_a   1.000
_cell.length_b   1.000
_cell.length_c   1.000
_cell.angle_alpha   90.00
_cell.angle_beta   90.00
_cell.angle_gamma   90.00
#
_symmetry.space_group_name_H-M   'P 1'
#
loop_
_entity.id
_entity.type
_entity.pdbx_description
1 polymer ?
#
loop_
_entity_poly.entity_id
_entity_poly.type
_entity_poly.pdbx_seq_one_letter_code
_entity_poly.pdbx_strand_id
1 'polypeptide(L)'
;MANFGFVSSMLTTRTRWEKFIPEKWLYYRGPVNIGRITGFLPGGDAQGMGWQLPGYASQIWSNYRVVRIWQKFLSELDKYGIRVVGLDCAATFTPTASLRTGTAFPGVSDGKALELLLFINRFRGILRNYEIPSLKAKATIIWEEGNLGVTCARLIAREVRFLNLVSPNARSLERAAELVFAETGISAQIYQALPDDLRGCRIIIKCGMLSKLKLVRSLPRIIWCEIFQKSPSLTSFNTDLPIIVKSRYGGLPLYPALGEAIVRSRFNLIDGFWYGSELPLERVIKLALCFRELGREFTV
;
A
#
# COMPACT_ATOMS: atom_id res chain seq x y z
N MET A 1 10.05 18.66 13.63
CA MET A 1 9.12 17.68 13.02
C MET A 1 9.48 17.54 11.56
N ALA A 2 9.57 16.32 11.04
CA ALA A 2 9.88 16.09 9.62
C ALA A 2 8.63 16.34 8.76
N ASN A 3 8.74 17.06 7.66
CA ASN A 3 7.60 17.28 6.75
C ASN A 3 7.42 16.05 5.85
N PHE A 4 6.16 15.71 5.53
CA PHE A 4 5.84 14.68 4.55
C PHE A 4 5.42 15.28 3.20
N GLY A 5 5.65 14.52 2.14
CA GLY A 5 5.13 14.79 0.81
C GLY A 5 4.14 13.71 0.40
N PHE A 6 3.16 14.08 -0.42
CA PHE A 6 2.28 13.11 -1.06
C PHE A 6 2.16 13.40 -2.55
N VAL A 7 2.40 12.38 -3.36
CA VAL A 7 2.48 12.48 -4.82
C VAL A 7 1.53 11.45 -5.42
N SER A 8 0.45 11.93 -6.05
CA SER A 8 -0.60 11.05 -6.58
C SER A 8 -1.36 11.71 -7.73
N SER A 9 -1.83 10.91 -8.67
CA SER A 9 -2.76 11.37 -9.71
C SER A 9 -4.17 11.61 -9.18
N MET A 10 -4.50 11.06 -8.01
CA MET A 10 -5.82 11.16 -7.37
C MET A 10 -6.03 12.49 -6.63
N LEU A 11 -4.96 13.27 -6.44
CA LEU A 11 -5.04 14.63 -5.91
C LEU A 11 -5.73 15.56 -6.91
N THR A 12 -7.05 15.61 -6.90
CA THR A 12 -7.81 16.50 -7.80
C THR A 12 -8.02 17.86 -7.15
N THR A 13 -7.40 18.88 -7.73
CA THR A 13 -7.58 20.28 -7.33
C THR A 13 -7.93 21.18 -8.50
N ARG A 14 -8.22 20.58 -9.68
CA ARG A 14 -8.54 21.32 -10.89
C ARG A 14 -9.81 22.12 -10.69
N THR A 15 -9.66 23.44 -10.78
CA THR A 15 -10.76 24.36 -11.04
C THR A 15 -11.46 23.97 -12.35
N ARG A 16 -12.71 24.40 -12.55
CA ARG A 16 -13.49 24.02 -13.74
C ARG A 16 -12.76 24.35 -15.06
N TRP A 17 -11.96 25.41 -15.11
CA TRP A 17 -11.26 25.83 -16.32
C TRP A 17 -9.97 25.04 -16.60
N GLU A 18 -9.23 24.61 -15.55
CA GLU A 18 -8.03 23.78 -15.69
C GLU A 18 -8.33 22.39 -16.27
N LYS A 19 -9.60 21.96 -16.24
CA LYS A 19 -10.04 20.73 -16.92
C LYS A 19 -9.94 20.81 -18.45
N PHE A 20 -9.92 22.01 -19.02
CA PHE A 20 -9.78 22.21 -20.47
C PHE A 20 -8.33 22.25 -20.94
N ILE A 21 -7.36 22.35 -20.03
CA ILE A 21 -5.93 22.35 -20.38
C ILE A 21 -5.48 20.90 -20.62
N PRO A 22 -4.88 20.58 -21.78
CA PRO A 22 -4.32 19.25 -22.01
C PRO A 22 -3.30 18.86 -20.95
N GLU A 23 -3.40 17.64 -20.40
CA GLU A 23 -2.49 17.16 -19.35
C GLU A 23 -1.02 17.28 -19.75
N LYS A 24 -0.71 17.02 -21.03
CA LYS A 24 0.66 17.09 -21.55
C LYS A 24 1.30 18.46 -21.34
N TRP A 25 0.51 19.53 -21.38
CA TRP A 25 1.01 20.89 -21.18
C TRP A 25 1.14 21.22 -19.70
N LEU A 26 0.11 20.88 -18.92
CA LEU A 26 0.07 21.11 -17.48
C LEU A 26 1.24 20.42 -16.76
N TYR A 27 1.49 19.15 -17.09
CA TYR A 27 2.51 18.32 -16.45
C TYR A 27 3.83 18.28 -17.24
N TYR A 28 4.03 19.18 -18.21
CA TYR A 28 5.26 19.20 -19.02
C TYR A 28 6.52 19.34 -18.15
N ARG A 29 6.43 20.12 -17.07
CA ARG A 29 7.54 20.37 -16.14
C ARG A 29 7.67 19.36 -15.00
N GLY A 30 6.73 18.42 -14.88
CA GLY A 30 6.69 17.44 -13.80
C GLY A 30 5.39 17.51 -12.98
N PRO A 31 5.42 16.95 -11.75
CA PRO A 31 4.30 17.01 -10.82
C PRO A 31 3.89 18.46 -10.50
N VAL A 32 2.60 18.72 -10.34
CA VAL A 32 2.08 20.06 -10.03
C VAL A 32 1.83 20.19 -8.54
N ASN A 33 2.46 21.17 -7.90
CA ASN A 33 2.27 21.44 -6.47
C ASN A 33 0.83 21.93 -6.21
N ILE A 34 0.09 21.21 -5.37
CA ILE A 34 -1.31 21.52 -5.03
C ILE A 34 -1.46 22.28 -3.69
N GLY A 35 -0.35 22.51 -2.99
CA GLY A 35 -0.29 23.21 -1.72
C GLY A 35 -0.16 22.28 -0.51
N ARG A 36 -0.43 22.85 0.68
CA ARG A 36 -0.26 22.18 1.97
C ARG A 36 -1.32 21.10 2.19
N ILE A 37 -0.88 20.01 2.80
CA ILE A 37 -1.70 18.92 3.33
C ILE A 37 -1.39 18.78 4.82
N THR A 38 -2.43 18.67 5.64
CA THR A 38 -2.30 18.45 7.08
C THR A 38 -2.96 17.12 7.44
N GLY A 39 -2.20 16.24 8.09
CA GLY A 39 -2.72 15.03 8.72
C GLY A 39 -2.92 15.27 10.20
N PHE A 40 -4.15 15.16 10.69
CA PHE A 40 -4.50 15.26 12.10
C PHE A 40 -4.43 13.87 12.72
N LEU A 41 -3.59 13.68 13.74
CA LEU A 41 -3.46 12.42 14.48
C LEU A 41 -3.71 12.65 15.98
N PRO A 42 -4.02 11.60 16.76
CA PRO A 42 -3.97 11.67 18.21
C PRO A 42 -2.57 12.12 18.66
N GLY A 43 -2.50 13.14 19.52
CA GLY A 43 -1.23 13.63 20.05
C GLY A 43 -0.41 14.51 19.10
N GLY A 44 -1.00 15.01 18.00
CA GLY A 44 -0.45 16.12 17.23
C GLY A 44 -0.62 15.98 15.71
N ASP A 45 -0.40 17.09 15.01
CA ASP A 45 -0.57 17.17 13.57
C ASP A 45 0.75 16.94 12.83
N ALA A 46 0.67 16.32 11.65
CA ALA A 46 1.74 16.27 10.67
C ALA A 46 1.45 17.27 9.55
N GLN A 47 2.44 18.07 9.19
CA GLN A 47 2.36 19.03 8.08
C GLN A 47 3.13 18.51 6.87
N GLY A 48 2.57 18.74 5.69
CA GLY A 48 3.14 18.25 4.45
C GLY A 48 2.68 19.02 3.22
N MET A 49 3.12 18.54 2.06
CA MET A 49 2.86 19.13 0.76
C MET A 49 2.34 18.08 -0.22
N GLY A 50 1.44 18.49 -1.12
CA GLY A 50 0.86 17.63 -2.14
C GLY A 50 1.35 17.96 -3.54
N TRP A 51 1.56 16.93 -4.36
CA TRP A 51 1.85 17.07 -5.78
C TRP A 51 0.97 16.16 -6.63
N GLN A 52 0.25 16.77 -7.57
CA GLN A 52 -0.58 16.06 -8.52
C GLN A 52 0.27 15.49 -9.67
N LEU A 53 0.05 14.22 -9.98
CA LEU A 53 0.56 13.56 -11.17
C LEU A 53 -0.49 13.55 -12.29
N PRO A 54 -0.08 13.47 -13.58
CA PRO A 54 -1.01 13.17 -14.65
C PRO A 54 -1.68 11.80 -14.48
N GLY A 55 -2.87 11.61 -15.06
CA GLY A 55 -3.59 10.34 -14.99
C GLY A 55 -2.81 9.20 -15.66
N TYR A 56 -2.09 9.52 -16.73
CA TYR A 56 -1.27 8.57 -17.49
C TYR A 56 0.16 9.09 -17.68
N ALA A 57 0.95 9.12 -16.61
CA ALA A 57 2.32 9.67 -16.63
C ALA A 57 3.20 9.05 -17.72
N SER A 58 3.10 7.74 -17.93
CA SER A 58 3.85 7.02 -18.96
C SER A 58 3.54 7.44 -20.40
N GLN A 59 2.39 8.07 -20.65
CA GLN A 59 2.03 8.61 -21.98
C GLN A 59 2.57 10.04 -22.17
N ILE A 60 2.86 10.75 -21.08
CA ILE A 60 3.30 12.16 -21.11
C ILE A 60 4.81 12.28 -20.99
N TRP A 61 5.42 11.44 -20.15
CA TRP A 61 6.85 11.48 -19.84
C TRP A 61 7.55 10.25 -20.42
N SER A 62 8.53 10.48 -21.28
CA SER A 62 9.45 9.42 -21.70
C SER A 62 10.40 9.06 -20.55
N ASN A 63 10.93 7.83 -20.56
CA ASN A 63 11.88 7.35 -19.55
C ASN A 63 13.06 8.32 -19.32
N TYR A 64 13.60 8.90 -20.40
CA TYR A 64 14.68 9.89 -20.31
C TYR A 64 14.25 11.21 -19.64
N ARG A 65 13.00 11.63 -19.84
CA ARG A 65 12.46 12.82 -19.16
C ARG A 65 12.16 12.56 -17.69
N VAL A 66 11.73 11.36 -17.32
CA VAL A 66 11.41 11.00 -15.93
C VAL A 66 12.61 11.25 -15.00
N VAL A 67 13.83 10.93 -15.41
CA VAL A 67 15.05 11.21 -14.62
C VAL A 67 15.21 12.71 -14.34
N ARG A 68 15.08 13.55 -15.37
CA ARG A 68 15.18 15.02 -15.23
C ARG A 68 14.06 15.61 -14.40
N ILE A 69 12.84 15.06 -14.52
CA ILE A 69 11.69 15.45 -13.70
C ILE A 69 11.97 15.12 -12.24
N TRP A 70 12.45 13.91 -11.94
CA TRP A 70 12.80 13.54 -10.58
C TRP A 70 13.92 14.40 -9.99
N GLN A 71 14.96 14.73 -10.75
CA GLN A 71 16.03 15.62 -10.27
C GLN A 71 15.48 16.98 -9.83
N LYS A 72 14.63 17.61 -10.66
CA LYS A 72 13.95 18.86 -10.30
C LYS A 72 13.03 18.69 -9.11
N PHE A 73 12.29 17.59 -9.08
CA PHE A 73 11.37 17.29 -8.01
C PHE A 73 12.08 17.08 -6.67
N LEU A 74 13.24 16.43 -6.64
CA LEU A 74 14.08 16.29 -5.44
C LEU A 74 14.53 17.65 -4.90
N SER A 75 14.94 18.59 -5.76
CA SER A 75 15.25 19.97 -5.32
C SER A 75 14.03 20.69 -4.75
N GLU A 76 12.83 20.42 -5.28
CA GLU A 76 11.60 20.98 -4.73
C GLU A 76 11.26 20.35 -3.36
N LEU A 77 11.41 19.04 -3.21
CA LEU A 77 11.22 18.36 -1.93
C LEU A 77 12.16 18.90 -0.85
N ASP A 78 13.44 19.12 -1.20
CA ASP A 78 14.44 19.70 -0.31
C ASP A 78 14.09 21.13 0.12
N LYS A 79 13.62 21.97 -0.81
CA LYS A 79 13.13 23.33 -0.52
C LYS A 79 12.03 23.34 0.57
N TYR A 80 11.17 22.33 0.59
CA TYR A 80 10.11 22.20 1.59
C TYR A 80 10.51 21.34 2.80
N GLY A 81 11.76 20.87 2.87
CA GLY A 81 12.25 20.01 3.94
C GLY A 81 11.51 18.67 4.01
N ILE A 82 11.03 18.15 2.89
CA ILE A 82 10.31 16.87 2.84
C ILE A 82 11.29 15.73 3.02
N ARG A 83 11.05 14.90 4.05
CA ARG A 83 11.91 13.75 4.36
C ARG A 83 11.26 12.41 4.05
N VAL A 84 9.93 12.36 3.94
CA VAL A 84 9.18 11.15 3.57
C VAL A 84 8.16 11.51 2.51
N VAL A 85 8.04 10.69 1.47
CA VAL A 85 7.11 10.85 0.37
C VAL A 85 6.21 9.62 0.25
N GLY A 86 4.90 9.82 0.38
CA GLY A 86 3.91 8.87 -0.08
C GLY A 86 3.75 8.98 -1.59
N LEU A 87 4.03 7.89 -2.31
CA LEU A 87 3.96 7.81 -3.76
C LEU A 87 2.90 6.81 -4.17
N ASP A 88 1.90 7.29 -4.89
CA ASP A 88 0.84 6.44 -5.41
C ASP A 88 1.35 5.48 -6.49
N CYS A 89 1.15 4.18 -6.27
CA CYS A 89 1.50 3.10 -7.20
C CYS A 89 0.81 3.22 -8.56
N ALA A 90 -0.32 3.92 -8.65
CA ALA A 90 -1.07 4.04 -9.89
C ALA A 90 -0.30 4.82 -10.98
N ALA A 91 0.54 5.75 -10.58
CA ALA A 91 0.93 6.85 -11.44
C ALA A 91 2.20 6.63 -12.28
N THR A 92 2.75 5.41 -12.32
CA THR A 92 3.93 5.02 -13.13
C THR A 92 5.13 5.99 -13.05
N PHE A 93 5.21 6.76 -11.96
CA PHE A 93 6.23 7.76 -11.69
C PHE A 93 7.17 7.23 -10.61
N THR A 94 7.93 6.19 -10.93
CA THR A 94 8.86 5.55 -9.99
C THR A 94 10.28 6.14 -10.16
N PRO A 95 10.99 6.47 -9.08
CA PRO A 95 12.37 6.94 -9.17
C PRO A 95 13.30 5.83 -9.67
N THR A 96 14.28 6.18 -10.52
CA THR A 96 15.26 5.23 -11.05
C THR A 96 16.26 4.79 -9.97
N ALA A 97 16.88 3.62 -10.15
CA ALA A 97 17.86 3.08 -9.20
C ALA A 97 18.99 4.06 -8.88
N SER A 98 19.51 4.77 -9.90
CA SER A 98 20.57 5.76 -9.78
C SER A 98 20.22 6.97 -8.90
N LEU A 99 18.94 7.36 -8.84
CA LEU A 99 18.50 8.48 -8.01
C LEU A 99 18.30 8.07 -6.56
N ARG A 100 17.92 6.80 -6.32
CA ARG A 100 17.65 6.26 -4.99
C ARG A 100 18.89 6.14 -4.11
N THR A 101 20.08 6.05 -4.70
CA THR A 101 21.35 5.93 -3.98
C THR A 101 21.91 7.28 -3.51
N GLY A 102 21.27 8.40 -3.86
CA GLY A 102 21.67 9.72 -3.40
C GLY A 102 21.47 9.90 -1.90
N THR A 103 22.43 10.51 -1.21
CA THR A 103 22.42 10.74 0.24
C THR A 103 21.27 11.63 0.73
N ALA A 104 20.67 12.43 -0.16
CA ALA A 104 19.55 13.31 0.12
C ALA A 104 18.19 12.74 -0.35
N PHE A 105 18.13 11.47 -0.75
CA PHE A 105 16.87 10.89 -1.23
C PHE A 105 15.89 10.67 -0.06
N PRO A 106 14.64 11.14 -0.15
CA PRO A 106 13.67 11.00 0.94
C PRO A 106 13.27 9.53 1.11
N GLY A 107 12.77 9.18 2.30
CA GLY A 107 12.04 7.93 2.47
C GLY A 107 10.84 7.90 1.53
N VAL A 108 10.57 6.75 0.92
CA VAL A 108 9.41 6.58 0.02
C VAL A 108 8.50 5.51 0.56
N SER A 109 7.20 5.68 0.38
CA SER A 109 6.16 4.75 0.76
C SER A 109 5.14 4.60 -0.35
N ASP A 110 4.75 3.37 -0.68
CA ASP A 110 3.54 3.08 -1.46
C ASP A 110 2.31 2.74 -0.61
N GLY A 111 2.45 2.75 0.72
CA GLY A 111 1.36 2.49 1.65
C GLY A 111 0.98 1.03 1.82
N LYS A 112 1.70 0.07 1.21
CA LYS A 112 1.34 -1.35 1.32
C LYS A 112 1.46 -1.88 2.75
N ALA A 113 2.40 -1.36 3.54
CA ALA A 113 2.53 -1.78 4.93
C ALA A 113 1.31 -1.33 5.75
N LEU A 114 0.84 -0.09 5.54
CA LEU A 114 -0.40 0.38 6.15
C LEU A 114 -1.63 -0.38 5.64
N GLU A 115 -1.73 -0.63 4.33
CA GLU A 115 -2.84 -1.39 3.76
C GLU A 115 -2.96 -2.79 4.35
N LEU A 116 -1.84 -3.51 4.48
CA LEU A 116 -1.83 -4.83 5.08
C LEU A 116 -2.21 -4.78 6.57
N LEU A 117 -1.68 -3.82 7.32
CA LEU A 117 -1.99 -3.64 8.74
C LEU A 117 -3.50 -3.47 8.96
N LEU A 118 -4.14 -2.61 8.17
CA LEU A 118 -5.59 -2.40 8.21
C LEU A 118 -6.38 -3.62 7.75
N PHE A 119 -5.88 -4.32 6.75
CA PHE A 119 -6.51 -5.55 6.29
C PHE A 119 -6.51 -6.63 7.39
N ILE A 120 -5.40 -6.85 8.10
CA ILE A 120 -5.33 -7.80 9.21
C ILE A 120 -6.31 -7.42 10.33
N ASN A 121 -6.41 -6.14 10.67
CA ASN A 121 -7.38 -5.68 11.65
C ASN A 121 -8.83 -5.98 11.23
N ARG A 122 -9.16 -5.74 9.95
CA ARG A 122 -10.48 -6.01 9.38
C ARG A 122 -10.76 -7.50 9.18
N PHE A 123 -9.73 -8.31 8.95
CA PHE A 123 -9.86 -9.74 8.67
C PHE A 123 -10.59 -10.47 9.81
N ARG A 124 -10.31 -10.11 11.07
CA ARG A 124 -11.03 -10.63 12.24
C ARG A 124 -12.51 -10.25 12.21
N GLY A 125 -12.82 -9.02 11.79
CA GLY A 125 -14.19 -8.56 11.55
C GLY A 125 -14.89 -9.38 10.46
N ILE A 126 -14.20 -9.71 9.37
CA ILE A 126 -14.71 -10.58 8.31
C ILE A 126 -15.07 -11.96 8.88
N LEU A 127 -14.16 -12.59 9.63
CA LEU A 127 -14.45 -13.90 10.25
C LEU A 127 -15.70 -13.86 11.13
N ARG A 128 -15.84 -12.82 11.96
CA ARG A 128 -17.03 -12.63 12.83
C ARG A 128 -18.30 -12.38 12.03
N ASN A 129 -18.28 -11.47 11.07
CA ASN A 129 -19.46 -11.05 10.31
C ASN A 129 -20.03 -12.19 9.44
N TYR A 130 -19.18 -13.11 9.01
CA TYR A 130 -19.58 -14.29 8.24
C TYR A 130 -19.70 -15.57 9.08
N GLU A 131 -19.66 -15.44 10.41
CA GLU A 131 -19.80 -16.54 11.36
C GLU A 131 -18.85 -17.71 11.05
N ILE A 132 -17.61 -17.40 10.70
CA ILE A 132 -16.56 -18.38 10.42
C ILE A 132 -15.72 -18.55 11.68
N PRO A 133 -15.85 -19.66 12.43
CA PRO A 133 -15.01 -19.90 13.60
C PRO A 133 -13.55 -20.05 13.16
N SER A 134 -12.62 -19.46 13.90
CA SER A 134 -11.18 -19.55 13.62
C SER A 134 -10.70 -21.00 13.45
N LEU A 135 -11.21 -21.92 14.29
CA LEU A 135 -10.93 -23.36 14.25
C LEU A 135 -11.35 -24.06 12.94
N LYS A 136 -12.27 -23.47 12.18
CA LYS A 136 -12.74 -23.99 10.88
C LYS A 136 -12.35 -23.08 9.72
N ALA A 137 -11.71 -21.95 9.99
CA ALA A 137 -11.36 -20.97 8.98
C ALA A 137 -10.27 -21.55 8.06
N LYS A 138 -10.57 -21.55 6.76
CA LYS A 138 -9.64 -21.89 5.69
C LYS A 138 -9.54 -20.70 4.74
N ALA A 139 -8.32 -20.21 4.55
CA ALA A 139 -8.02 -19.11 3.63
C ALA A 139 -7.07 -19.57 2.52
N THR A 140 -7.26 -19.03 1.32
CA THR A 140 -6.33 -19.16 0.20
C THR A 140 -5.70 -17.81 -0.10
N ILE A 141 -4.37 -17.74 -0.09
CA ILE A 141 -3.61 -16.52 -0.40
C ILE A 141 -2.94 -16.69 -1.75
N ILE A 142 -3.12 -15.71 -2.63
CA ILE A 142 -2.71 -15.78 -4.04
C ILE A 142 -1.86 -14.56 -4.38
N TRP A 143 -0.65 -14.79 -4.92
CA TRP A 143 0.25 -13.72 -5.37
C TRP A 143 1.18 -14.20 -6.49
N GLU A 144 1.65 -13.29 -7.33
CA GLU A 144 2.60 -13.60 -8.42
C GLU A 144 3.98 -12.99 -8.26
N GLU A 145 4.07 -11.81 -7.65
CA GLU A 145 5.30 -11.02 -7.64
C GLU A 145 5.73 -10.67 -6.22
N GLY A 146 7.05 -10.70 -6.02
CA GLY A 146 7.72 -10.38 -4.77
C GLY A 146 7.23 -11.20 -3.59
N ASN A 147 7.18 -10.59 -2.41
CA ASN A 147 6.85 -11.26 -1.15
C ASN A 147 5.55 -10.73 -0.50
N LEU A 148 4.73 -9.98 -1.23
CA LEU A 148 3.46 -9.45 -0.72
C LEU A 148 2.57 -10.53 -0.09
N GLY A 149 2.37 -11.64 -0.81
CA GLY A 149 1.58 -12.77 -0.33
C GLY A 149 2.26 -13.53 0.82
N VAL A 150 3.60 -13.56 0.86
CA VAL A 150 4.36 -14.20 1.95
C VAL A 150 4.11 -13.48 3.26
N THR A 151 4.23 -12.15 3.26
CA THR A 151 4.00 -11.34 4.47
C THR A 151 2.53 -11.37 4.89
N CYS A 152 1.61 -11.35 3.94
CA CYS A 152 0.19 -11.55 4.24
C CYS A 152 -0.08 -12.93 4.85
N ALA A 153 0.55 -14.00 4.34
CA ALA A 153 0.39 -15.36 4.82
C ALA A 153 0.84 -15.54 6.26
N ARG A 154 2.01 -15.01 6.60
CA ARG A 154 2.55 -15.05 7.97
C ARG A 154 1.60 -14.42 8.99
N LEU A 155 0.97 -13.30 8.64
CA LEU A 155 0.03 -12.62 9.52
C LEU A 155 -1.34 -13.30 9.58
N ILE A 156 -1.90 -13.71 8.44
CA ILE A 156 -3.22 -14.37 8.37
C ILE A 156 -3.20 -15.75 9.01
N ALA A 157 -2.07 -16.48 8.94
CA ALA A 157 -1.93 -17.80 9.53
C ALA A 157 -2.34 -17.83 11.01
N ARG A 158 -2.14 -16.73 11.77
CA ARG A 158 -2.54 -16.67 13.19
C ARG A 158 -4.05 -16.64 13.41
N GLU A 159 -4.82 -16.32 12.39
CA GLU A 159 -6.28 -16.14 12.45
C GLU A 159 -7.06 -17.31 11.84
N VAL A 160 -6.36 -18.28 11.22
CA VAL A 160 -6.99 -19.39 10.49
C VAL A 160 -6.44 -20.73 10.92
N ARG A 161 -7.22 -21.80 10.74
CA ARG A 161 -6.76 -23.17 11.00
C ARG A 161 -6.04 -23.78 9.79
N PHE A 162 -6.51 -23.46 8.59
CA PHE A 162 -6.01 -24.03 7.35
C PHE A 162 -5.60 -22.92 6.38
N LEU A 163 -4.45 -23.10 5.73
CA LEU A 163 -3.92 -22.11 4.80
C LEU A 163 -3.51 -22.78 3.49
N ASN A 164 -3.99 -22.22 2.39
CA ASN A 164 -3.57 -22.57 1.04
C ASN A 164 -2.76 -21.39 0.47
N LEU A 165 -1.60 -21.68 -0.12
CA LEU A 165 -0.74 -20.70 -0.77
C LEU A 165 -0.71 -20.98 -2.27
N VAL A 166 -0.94 -19.96 -3.08
CA VAL A 166 -0.96 -20.08 -4.53
C VAL A 166 -0.05 -19.05 -5.17
N SER A 167 0.96 -19.52 -5.91
CA SER A 167 1.87 -18.65 -6.65
C SER A 167 2.55 -19.44 -7.76
N PRO A 168 2.78 -18.87 -8.96
CA PRO A 168 3.53 -19.54 -10.01
C PRO A 168 5.01 -19.77 -9.65
N ASN A 169 5.52 -19.17 -8.58
CA ASN A 169 6.91 -19.30 -8.15
C ASN A 169 7.06 -20.35 -7.02
N ALA A 170 7.54 -21.54 -7.39
CA ALA A 170 7.78 -22.66 -6.47
C ALA A 170 8.64 -22.28 -5.25
N ARG A 171 9.76 -21.58 -5.48
CA ARG A 171 10.68 -21.16 -4.42
C ARG A 171 10.03 -20.20 -3.44
N SER A 172 9.17 -19.31 -3.95
CA SER A 172 8.41 -18.39 -3.10
C SER A 172 7.37 -19.14 -2.25
N LEU A 173 6.76 -20.22 -2.77
CA LEU A 173 5.80 -21.04 -2.03
C LEU A 173 6.46 -21.83 -0.92
N GLU A 174 7.56 -22.53 -1.23
CA GLU A 174 8.33 -23.31 -0.25
C GLU A 174 8.78 -22.41 0.90
N ARG A 175 9.43 -21.29 0.58
CA ARG A 175 9.86 -20.30 1.58
C ARG A 175 8.69 -19.77 2.41
N ALA A 176 7.54 -19.51 1.79
CA ALA A 176 6.38 -19.01 2.51
C ALA A 176 5.81 -20.07 3.47
N ALA A 177 5.72 -21.32 3.03
CA ALA A 177 5.24 -22.43 3.84
C ALA A 177 6.17 -22.68 5.04
N GLU A 178 7.49 -22.66 4.82
CA GLU A 178 8.50 -22.79 5.89
C GLU A 178 8.36 -21.68 6.93
N LEU A 179 8.28 -20.41 6.50
CA LEU A 179 8.13 -19.27 7.41
C LEU A 179 6.82 -19.33 8.20
N VAL A 180 5.71 -19.67 7.54
CA VAL A 180 4.41 -19.83 8.21
C VAL A 180 4.47 -20.96 9.23
N PHE A 181 5.02 -22.11 8.87
CA PHE A 181 5.14 -23.24 9.78
C PHE A 181 6.01 -22.91 11.00
N ALA A 182 7.17 -22.28 10.78
CA ALA A 182 8.07 -21.88 11.85
C ALA A 182 7.44 -20.88 12.83
N GLU A 183 6.60 -19.97 12.33
CA GLU A 183 6.02 -18.88 13.15
C GLU A 183 4.69 -19.24 13.82
N THR A 184 3.88 -20.10 13.19
CA THR A 184 2.52 -20.37 13.66
C THR A 184 2.20 -21.86 13.82
N GLY A 185 3.12 -22.76 13.44
CA GLY A 185 2.91 -24.20 13.44
C GLY A 185 1.92 -24.70 12.37
N ILE A 186 1.49 -23.84 11.44
CA ILE A 186 0.53 -24.21 10.41
C ILE A 186 1.26 -24.76 9.18
N SER A 187 0.96 -26.01 8.83
CA SER A 187 1.43 -26.61 7.58
C SER A 187 0.54 -26.14 6.43
N ALA A 188 1.01 -25.14 5.68
CA ALA A 188 0.27 -24.61 4.54
C ALA A 188 0.32 -25.57 3.34
N GLN A 189 -0.80 -25.70 2.62
CA GLN A 189 -0.85 -26.41 1.34
C GLN A 189 -0.41 -25.46 0.22
N ILE A 190 0.58 -25.84 -0.57
CA ILE A 190 1.11 -25.01 -1.65
C ILE A 190 0.63 -25.48 -3.02
N TYR A 191 0.33 -24.53 -3.91
CA TYR A 191 -0.11 -24.81 -5.28
C TYR A 191 0.51 -23.83 -6.27
N GLN A 192 1.07 -24.33 -7.38
CA GLN A 192 1.63 -23.45 -8.43
C GLN A 192 0.56 -22.83 -9.33
N ALA A 193 -0.64 -23.40 -9.34
CA ALA A 193 -1.82 -22.93 -10.03
C ALA A 193 -3.02 -22.99 -9.07
N LEU A 194 -4.10 -22.28 -9.39
CA LEU A 194 -5.34 -22.44 -8.64
C LEU A 194 -5.85 -23.88 -8.80
N PRO A 195 -6.08 -24.62 -7.69
CA PRO A 195 -6.70 -25.92 -7.80
C PRO A 195 -8.14 -25.78 -8.30
N ASP A 196 -8.59 -26.74 -9.11
CA ASP A 196 -9.94 -26.75 -9.71
C ASP A 196 -11.05 -26.77 -8.66
N ASP A 197 -10.76 -27.32 -7.48
CA ASP A 197 -11.69 -27.40 -6.37
C ASP A 197 -11.08 -26.82 -5.08
N LEU A 198 -11.57 -25.65 -4.70
CA LEU A 198 -11.23 -24.99 -3.44
C LEU A 198 -12.07 -25.54 -2.28
N ARG A 199 -12.18 -26.87 -2.13
CA ARG A 199 -13.04 -27.51 -1.11
C ARG A 199 -12.81 -26.92 0.27
N GLY A 200 -13.91 -26.44 0.85
CA GLY A 200 -13.97 -25.87 2.19
C GLY A 200 -13.30 -24.51 2.36
N CYS A 201 -12.68 -23.94 1.32
CA CYS A 201 -12.16 -22.59 1.38
C CYS A 201 -13.31 -21.59 1.23
N ARG A 202 -13.45 -20.72 2.23
CA ARG A 202 -14.46 -19.64 2.21
C ARG A 202 -13.85 -18.28 1.94
N ILE A 203 -12.53 -18.15 1.99
CA ILE A 203 -11.86 -16.85 1.94
C ILE A 203 -10.70 -16.91 0.96
N ILE A 204 -10.72 -16.04 -0.04
CA ILE A 204 -9.62 -15.89 -1.00
C ILE A 204 -9.06 -14.48 -0.88
N ILE A 205 -7.75 -14.39 -0.65
CA ILE A 205 -7.01 -13.14 -0.50
C ILE A 205 -6.06 -13.01 -1.69
N LYS A 206 -6.40 -12.13 -2.63
CA LYS A 206 -5.53 -11.75 -3.73
C LYS A 206 -4.59 -10.64 -3.28
N CYS A 207 -3.28 -10.89 -3.36
CA CYS A 207 -2.24 -9.94 -3.01
C CYS A 207 -1.55 -9.43 -4.29
N GLY A 208 -1.80 -8.16 -4.64
CA GLY A 208 -1.19 -7.52 -5.79
C GLY A 208 -1.81 -7.93 -7.13
N MET A 209 -1.11 -7.63 -8.22
CA MET A 209 -1.58 -7.96 -9.56
C MET A 209 -1.37 -9.44 -9.87
N LEU A 210 -2.31 -10.01 -10.62
CA LEU A 210 -2.21 -11.35 -11.19
C LEU A 210 -2.24 -11.21 -12.71
N SER A 211 -1.19 -11.69 -13.37
CA SER A 211 -0.97 -11.67 -14.81
C SER A 211 -1.02 -13.07 -15.43
N LYS A 212 -0.65 -14.10 -14.66
CA LYS A 212 -0.56 -15.50 -15.08
C LYS A 212 -1.73 -16.33 -14.56
N LEU A 213 -2.18 -16.06 -13.34
CA LEU A 213 -3.25 -16.78 -12.67
C LEU A 213 -4.61 -16.14 -12.99
N LYS A 214 -5.55 -16.96 -13.49
CA LYS A 214 -6.94 -16.55 -13.73
C LYS A 214 -7.81 -16.94 -12.55
N LEU A 215 -8.41 -15.95 -11.89
CA LEU A 215 -9.37 -16.18 -10.81
C LEU A 215 -10.78 -16.34 -11.37
N VAL A 216 -11.41 -17.47 -11.05
CA VAL A 216 -12.83 -17.70 -11.34
C VAL A 216 -13.65 -17.13 -10.18
N ARG A 217 -14.21 -15.93 -10.36
CA ARG A 217 -14.98 -15.23 -9.31
C ARG A 217 -16.39 -15.77 -9.08
N SER A 218 -16.83 -16.78 -9.84
CA SER A 218 -18.22 -17.26 -9.85
C SER A 218 -18.56 -18.28 -8.76
N LEU A 219 -17.64 -18.59 -7.84
CA LEU A 219 -17.90 -19.55 -6.77
C LEU A 219 -18.82 -18.94 -5.69
N PRO A 220 -20.05 -19.48 -5.51
CA PRO A 220 -20.97 -18.97 -4.50
C PRO A 220 -20.40 -19.17 -3.10
N ARG A 221 -20.68 -18.22 -2.19
CA ARG A 221 -20.28 -18.26 -0.75
C ARG A 221 -18.77 -18.10 -0.48
N ILE A 222 -17.98 -17.67 -1.46
CA ILE A 222 -16.59 -17.26 -1.24
C ILE A 222 -16.51 -15.77 -0.95
N ILE A 223 -15.78 -15.43 0.11
CA ILE A 223 -15.41 -14.08 0.48
C ILE A 223 -14.12 -13.74 -0.27
N TRP A 224 -14.22 -12.76 -1.16
CA TRP A 224 -13.10 -12.27 -1.95
C TRP A 224 -12.52 -11.02 -1.30
N CYS A 225 -11.25 -11.10 -0.93
CA CYS A 225 -10.45 -9.99 -0.44
C CYS A 225 -9.37 -9.67 -1.47
N GLU A 226 -9.16 -8.40 -1.75
CA GLU A 226 -8.11 -7.93 -2.63
C GLU A 226 -7.34 -6.82 -1.94
N ILE A 227 -6.02 -6.97 -1.89
CA ILE A 227 -5.09 -6.01 -1.29
C ILE A 227 -3.95 -5.71 -2.27
N PHE A 228 -3.30 -4.56 -2.08
CA PHE A 228 -2.22 -4.03 -2.93
C PHE A 228 -2.69 -3.75 -4.36
N GLN A 229 -3.93 -3.28 -4.49
CA GLN A 229 -4.48 -2.85 -5.78
C GLN A 229 -3.75 -1.62 -6.27
N LYS A 230 -3.67 -1.48 -7.60
CA LYS A 230 -3.12 -0.26 -8.22
C LYS A 230 -3.89 1.00 -7.82
N SER A 231 -5.20 0.88 -7.61
CA SER A 231 -6.08 1.95 -7.15
C SER A 231 -6.95 1.42 -6.00
N PRO A 232 -6.54 1.59 -4.73
CA PRO A 232 -7.27 1.05 -3.59
C PRO A 232 -8.66 1.69 -3.44
N SER A 233 -9.66 0.88 -3.07
CA SER A 233 -11.02 1.38 -2.80
C SER A 233 -11.10 2.16 -1.49
N LEU A 234 -11.22 3.49 -1.59
CA LEU A 234 -11.19 4.44 -0.47
C LEU A 234 -12.33 4.27 0.55
N THR A 235 -13.47 3.72 0.12
CA THR A 235 -14.60 3.47 1.01
C THR A 235 -14.27 2.48 2.11
N SER A 236 -13.29 1.61 1.87
CA SER A 236 -12.89 0.57 2.82
C SER A 236 -11.78 1.00 3.80
N PHE A 237 -11.03 2.06 3.49
CA PHE A 237 -9.84 2.47 4.26
C PHE A 237 -10.12 3.50 5.37
N ASN A 238 -11.16 4.33 5.20
CA ASN A 238 -11.36 5.50 6.06
C ASN A 238 -12.07 5.23 7.39
N THR A 239 -12.64 4.04 7.62
CA THR A 239 -13.47 3.79 8.81
C THR A 239 -12.68 3.51 10.08
N ASP A 240 -11.45 3.03 9.96
CA ASP A 240 -10.74 2.41 11.10
C ASP A 240 -9.49 3.20 11.55
N LEU A 241 -9.14 4.28 10.84
CA LEU A 241 -7.95 5.08 11.13
C LEU A 241 -8.29 6.38 11.86
N PRO A 242 -7.56 6.72 12.95
CA PRO A 242 -7.73 8.00 13.64
C PRO A 242 -7.00 9.14 12.90
N ILE A 243 -6.92 9.09 11.56
CA ILE A 243 -6.19 10.08 10.77
C ILE A 243 -7.20 10.81 9.89
N ILE A 244 -7.34 12.11 10.15
CA ILE A 244 -8.13 13.00 9.28
C ILE A 244 -7.13 13.78 8.43
N VAL A 245 -7.39 13.86 7.13
CA VAL A 245 -6.54 14.65 6.23
C VAL A 245 -7.31 15.85 5.71
N LYS A 246 -6.70 17.03 5.76
CA LYS A 246 -7.22 18.23 5.11
C LYS A 246 -6.20 18.84 4.18
N SER A 247 -6.71 19.51 3.16
CA SER A 247 -5.99 20.42 2.28
C SER A 247 -6.65 21.79 2.30
N ARG A 248 -6.08 22.76 1.59
CA ARG A 248 -6.74 24.06 1.35
C ARG A 248 -8.12 23.97 0.68
N TYR A 249 -8.42 22.83 0.05
CA TYR A 249 -9.70 22.57 -0.64
C TYR A 249 -10.69 21.77 0.20
N GLY A 250 -10.38 21.47 1.47
CA GLY A 250 -11.23 20.70 2.38
C GLY A 250 -10.65 19.32 2.72
N GLY A 251 -11.52 18.42 3.18
CA GLY A 251 -11.15 17.05 3.55
C GLY A 251 -10.62 16.25 2.36
N LEU A 252 -9.54 15.51 2.57
CA LEU A 252 -9.01 14.56 1.59
C LEU A 252 -9.24 13.13 2.08
N PRO A 253 -9.55 12.18 1.18
CA PRO A 253 -9.60 10.78 1.54
C PRO A 253 -8.21 10.28 1.93
N LEU A 254 -8.15 9.34 2.87
CA LEU A 254 -6.90 8.78 3.34
C LEU A 254 -6.46 7.62 2.42
N TYR A 255 -5.49 7.91 1.56
CA TYR A 255 -4.80 6.90 0.78
C TYR A 255 -3.77 6.15 1.65
N PRO A 256 -3.54 4.84 1.45
CA PRO A 256 -2.53 4.12 2.22
C PRO A 256 -1.14 4.77 2.17
N ALA A 257 -0.68 5.20 0.98
CA ALA A 257 0.62 5.86 0.84
C ALA A 257 0.69 7.20 1.58
N LEU A 258 -0.42 7.95 1.59
CA LEU A 258 -0.55 9.21 2.32
C LEU A 258 -0.55 8.98 3.83
N GLY A 259 -1.37 8.05 4.32
CA GLY A 259 -1.44 7.72 5.74
C GLY A 259 -0.11 7.19 6.27
N GLU A 260 0.56 6.34 5.50
CA GLU A 260 1.87 5.84 5.89
C GLU A 260 2.93 6.94 5.90
N ALA A 261 2.95 7.85 4.92
CA ALA A 261 3.85 9.00 4.92
C ALA A 261 3.61 9.94 6.11
N ILE A 262 2.35 10.19 6.46
CA ILE A 262 1.94 10.98 7.63
C ILE A 262 2.47 10.34 8.93
N VAL A 263 2.19 9.05 9.13
CA VAL A 263 2.64 8.32 10.34
C VAL A 263 4.16 8.30 10.41
N ARG A 264 4.83 7.97 9.31
CA ARG A 264 6.31 7.95 9.27
C ARG A 264 6.92 9.30 9.58
N SER A 265 6.35 10.39 9.07
CA SER A 265 6.78 11.76 9.40
C SER A 265 6.61 12.07 10.90
N ARG A 266 5.47 11.69 11.50
CA ARG A 266 5.17 11.91 12.92
C ARG A 266 6.15 11.21 13.87
N PHE A 267 6.58 10.01 13.51
CA PHE A 267 7.50 9.16 14.30
C PHE A 267 8.95 9.22 13.81
N ASN A 268 9.29 10.17 12.93
CA ASN A 268 10.63 10.33 12.37
C ASN A 268 11.20 9.05 11.70
N LEU A 269 10.33 8.22 11.12
CA LEU A 269 10.69 7.04 10.32
C LEU A 269 11.02 7.46 8.87
N ILE A 270 12.07 8.27 8.75
CA ILE A 270 12.40 8.99 7.50
C ILE A 270 13.15 8.16 6.47
N ASP A 271 13.77 7.06 6.87
CA ASP A 271 14.63 6.27 5.98
C ASP A 271 13.89 5.13 5.29
N GLY A 272 14.45 4.71 4.16
CA GLY A 272 14.07 3.49 3.47
C GLY A 272 13.08 3.68 2.33
N PHE A 273 13.25 2.82 1.33
CA PHE A 273 12.44 2.77 0.11
C PHE A 273 11.36 1.69 0.22
N TRP A 274 10.20 2.06 0.75
CA TRP A 274 9.06 1.16 0.98
C TRP A 274 8.13 1.18 -0.22
N TYR A 275 8.63 0.68 -1.36
CA TYR A 275 7.90 0.73 -2.63
C TYR A 275 8.17 -0.53 -3.46
N GLY A 276 7.12 -1.07 -4.08
CA GLY A 276 7.21 -2.17 -5.04
C GLY A 276 6.52 -3.45 -4.57
N SER A 277 6.98 -4.61 -5.05
CA SER A 277 6.44 -5.94 -4.69
C SER A 277 7.11 -6.56 -3.47
N GLU A 278 8.11 -5.88 -2.89
CA GLU A 278 8.78 -6.29 -1.65
C GLU A 278 8.20 -5.54 -0.46
N LEU A 279 7.49 -6.26 0.40
CA LEU A 279 6.95 -5.87 1.69
C LEU A 279 7.53 -6.76 2.81
N PRO A 280 8.72 -6.43 3.35
CA PRO A 280 9.24 -7.06 4.55
C PRO A 280 8.29 -6.89 5.75
N LEU A 281 8.15 -7.93 6.58
CA LEU A 281 7.24 -7.92 7.74
C LEU A 281 7.60 -6.81 8.73
N GLU A 282 8.88 -6.49 8.86
CA GLU A 282 9.40 -5.46 9.76
C GLU A 282 8.78 -4.08 9.48
N ARG A 283 8.39 -3.79 8.23
CA ARG A 283 7.70 -2.54 7.89
C ARG A 283 6.31 -2.49 8.50
N VAL A 284 5.59 -3.60 8.46
CA VAL A 284 4.23 -3.72 9.04
C VAL A 284 4.31 -3.61 10.55
N ILE A 285 5.27 -4.31 11.18
CA ILE A 285 5.49 -4.26 12.63
C ILE A 285 5.85 -2.83 13.07
N LYS A 286 6.76 -2.14 12.37
CA LYS A 286 7.11 -0.74 12.68
C LYS A 286 5.89 0.18 12.67
N LEU A 287 5.00 0.04 11.69
CA LEU A 287 3.76 0.82 11.66
C LEU A 287 2.81 0.44 12.79
N ALA A 288 2.66 -0.85 13.08
CA ALA A 288 1.83 -1.31 14.19
C ALA A 288 2.26 -0.68 15.52
N LEU A 289 3.58 -0.61 15.77
CA LEU A 289 4.14 0.06 16.95
C LEU A 289 3.81 1.56 16.97
N CYS A 290 3.94 2.24 15.83
CA CYS A 290 3.56 3.66 15.73
C CYS A 290 2.08 3.88 16.07
N PHE A 291 1.19 3.03 15.55
CA PHE A 291 -0.23 3.14 15.86
C PHE A 291 -0.55 2.84 17.32
N ARG A 292 0.18 1.91 17.95
CA ARG A 292 0.06 1.65 19.39
C ARG A 292 0.40 2.90 20.20
N GLU A 293 1.44 3.64 19.81
CA GLU A 293 1.78 4.94 20.42
C GLU A 293 0.72 6.02 20.18
N LEU A 294 -0.06 5.91 19.10
CA LEU A 294 -1.25 6.76 18.85
C LEU A 294 -2.51 6.28 19.60
N GLY A 295 -2.39 5.31 20.50
CA GLY A 295 -3.52 4.74 21.27
C GLY A 295 -4.40 3.79 20.47
N ARG A 296 -3.89 3.22 19.37
CA ARG A 296 -4.58 2.18 18.58
C ARG A 296 -3.82 0.88 18.61
N GLU A 297 -4.40 -0.14 19.23
CA GLU A 297 -3.81 -1.47 19.24
C GLU A 297 -4.08 -2.21 17.93
N PHE A 298 -3.00 -2.61 17.27
CA PHE A 298 -3.04 -3.59 16.20
C PHE A 298 -2.33 -4.85 16.68
N THR A 299 -3.01 -5.98 16.68
CA THR A 299 -2.39 -7.28 16.97
C THR A 299 -1.69 -7.77 15.71
N VAL A 300 -0.36 -7.63 15.68
CA VAL A 300 0.54 -7.98 14.56
C VAL A 300 1.58 -8.99 15.00
#